data_AF-A0AAE5GP06-F1
#
_entry.id   AF-A0AAE5GP06-F1
#
_cell.length_a   1.000
_cell.length_b   1.000
_cell.length_c   1.000
_cell.angle_alpha   90.00
_cell.angle_beta   90.00
_cell.angle_gamma   90.00
#
_symmetry.space_group_name_H-M   'P 1'
#
loop_
_entity.id
_entity.type
_entity.pdbx_description
1 polymer ?
#
loop_
_entity_poly.entity_id
_entity_poly.type
_entity_poly.pdbx_seq_one_letter_code
_entity_poly.pdbx_strand_id
1 'polypeptide(L)'
;MQAKEAFEAASSAEKVASSLYKWIAGNRGLKRTVAVELQENIELIRLYVETRSGYEQLIPQIKESAYRNALQQGFNFNSLNRSKIDTASTKGIKQLERYHGWETQQVIESIYAKISAIKAAIKIKDNAKPLRLGVRLHNIFKLLVMLSNHIGQK
;
A
#
# COMPACT_ATOMS: atom_id res chain seq x y z
N MET A 1 20.11 -4.27 -15.02
CA MET A 1 19.45 -3.49 -13.93
C MET A 1 17.98 -3.89 -13.74
N GLN A 2 17.20 -4.15 -14.80
CA GLN A 2 15.75 -4.44 -14.73
C GLN A 2 15.34 -5.79 -14.09
N ALA A 3 16.09 -6.87 -14.32
CA ALA A 3 15.74 -8.18 -13.74
C ALA A 3 15.89 -8.24 -12.22
N LYS A 4 16.85 -7.48 -11.66
CA LYS A 4 17.10 -7.41 -10.23
C LYS A 4 15.99 -6.63 -9.50
N GLU A 5 15.53 -5.52 -10.06
CA GLU A 5 14.39 -4.77 -9.52
C GLU A 5 13.08 -5.57 -9.59
N ALA A 6 12.85 -6.31 -10.69
CA ALA A 6 11.69 -7.18 -10.84
C ALA A 6 11.73 -8.38 -9.87
N PHE A 7 12.90 -8.99 -9.68
CA PHE A 7 13.11 -10.09 -8.72
C PHE A 7 13.02 -9.61 -7.26
N GLU A 8 13.56 -8.43 -6.94
CA GLU A 8 13.40 -7.82 -5.61
C GLU A 8 11.94 -7.43 -5.35
N ALA A 9 11.22 -6.93 -6.36
CA ALA A 9 9.78 -6.66 -6.26
C ALA A 9 8.96 -7.94 -6.04
N ALA A 10 9.27 -9.02 -6.78
CA ALA A 10 8.60 -10.32 -6.65
C ALA A 10 8.89 -11.00 -5.29
N SER A 11 10.15 -11.02 -4.85
CA SER A 11 10.53 -11.59 -3.54
C SER A 11 10.01 -10.76 -2.36
N SER A 12 9.87 -9.45 -2.55
CA SER A 12 9.22 -8.57 -1.57
C SER A 12 7.72 -8.85 -1.52
N ALA A 13 7.09 -9.05 -2.68
CA ALA A 13 5.67 -9.34 -2.77
C ALA A 13 5.27 -10.68 -2.15
N GLU A 14 6.06 -11.73 -2.35
CA GLU A 14 5.80 -13.05 -1.75
C GLU A 14 5.93 -13.03 -0.21
N LYS A 15 6.94 -12.30 0.29
CA LYS A 15 7.09 -12.04 1.74
C LYS A 15 5.96 -11.18 2.28
N VAL A 16 5.53 -10.18 1.52
CA VAL A 16 4.39 -9.33 1.86
C VAL A 16 3.10 -10.15 1.89
N ALA A 17 2.84 -11.00 0.90
CA ALA A 17 1.69 -11.89 0.85
C ALA A 17 1.63 -12.82 2.07
N SER A 18 2.76 -13.43 2.44
CA SER A 18 2.83 -14.31 3.63
C SER A 18 2.62 -13.56 4.96
N SER A 19 3.12 -12.33 5.06
CA SER A 19 2.95 -11.47 6.24
C SER A 19 1.50 -10.98 6.37
N LEU A 20 0.87 -10.67 5.24
CA LEU A 20 -0.54 -10.26 5.17
C LEU A 20 -1.49 -11.43 5.47
N TYR A 21 -1.16 -12.65 5.06
CA TYR A 21 -1.97 -13.83 5.38
C TYR A 21 -2.05 -14.08 6.89
N LYS A 22 -0.90 -14.06 7.59
CA LYS A 22 -0.85 -14.17 9.05
C LYS A 22 -1.65 -13.05 9.72
N TRP A 23 -1.55 -11.85 9.17
CA TRP A 23 -2.29 -10.71 9.66
C TRP A 23 -3.81 -10.87 9.51
N ILE A 24 -4.30 -11.36 8.38
CA ILE A 24 -5.74 -11.60 8.16
C ILE A 24 -6.25 -12.70 9.10
N ALA A 25 -5.50 -13.79 9.26
CA ALA A 25 -5.89 -14.93 10.09
C ALA A 25 -6.12 -14.53 11.57
N GLY A 26 -5.31 -13.63 12.11
CA GLY A 26 -5.39 -13.17 13.51
C GLY A 26 -6.42 -12.08 13.80
N ASN A 27 -7.10 -11.55 12.77
CA ASN A 27 -8.01 -10.41 12.93
C ASN A 27 -9.48 -10.80 12.68
N ARG A 28 -10.40 -10.07 13.33
CA ARG A 28 -11.86 -10.17 13.16
C ARG A 28 -12.47 -8.78 12.92
N GLY A 29 -13.72 -8.74 12.44
CA GLY A 29 -14.46 -7.50 12.22
C GLY A 29 -13.76 -6.52 11.27
N LEU A 30 -13.87 -5.21 11.57
CA LEU A 30 -13.27 -4.14 10.76
C LEU A 30 -11.77 -4.30 10.53
N LYS A 31 -11.07 -4.83 11.53
CA LYS A 31 -9.63 -5.08 11.45
C LYS A 31 -9.32 -6.07 10.33
N ARG A 32 -10.14 -7.12 10.19
CA ARG A 32 -9.98 -8.14 9.14
C ARG A 32 -10.36 -7.58 7.77
N THR A 33 -11.46 -6.83 7.66
CA THR A 33 -11.92 -6.30 6.37
C THR A 33 -10.92 -5.31 5.78
N VAL A 34 -10.37 -4.41 6.61
CA VAL A 34 -9.28 -3.50 6.20
C VAL A 34 -8.03 -4.29 5.80
N ALA A 35 -7.71 -5.36 6.52
CA ALA A 35 -6.55 -6.19 6.20
C ALA A 35 -6.66 -6.91 4.86
N VAL A 36 -7.85 -7.44 4.56
CA VAL A 36 -8.17 -8.07 3.27
C VAL A 36 -8.09 -7.03 2.16
N GLU A 37 -8.69 -5.85 2.31
CA GLU A 37 -8.63 -4.80 1.29
C GLU A 37 -7.19 -4.36 0.99
N LEU A 38 -6.35 -4.21 2.03
CA LEU A 38 -4.94 -3.86 1.84
C LEU A 38 -4.17 -4.99 1.12
N GLN A 39 -4.46 -6.26 1.42
CA GLN A 39 -3.86 -7.37 0.69
C GLN A 39 -4.26 -7.40 -0.78
N GLU A 40 -5.55 -7.29 -1.06
CA GLU A 40 -6.05 -7.27 -2.44
C GLU A 40 -5.45 -6.11 -3.25
N ASN A 41 -5.35 -4.92 -2.63
CA ASN A 41 -4.71 -3.77 -3.26
C ASN A 41 -3.21 -3.98 -3.50
N ILE A 42 -2.51 -4.63 -2.57
CA ILE A 42 -1.09 -4.96 -2.74
C ILE A 42 -0.89 -5.90 -3.93
N GLU A 43 -1.65 -7.00 -3.99
CA GLU A 43 -1.54 -7.97 -5.09
C GLU A 43 -1.92 -7.34 -6.43
N LEU A 44 -2.99 -6.55 -6.46
CA LEU A 44 -3.40 -5.85 -7.66
C LEU A 44 -2.29 -4.92 -8.17
N ILE A 45 -1.72 -4.09 -7.30
CA ILE A 45 -0.67 -3.13 -7.68
C ILE A 45 0.63 -3.86 -8.04
N ARG A 46 0.93 -4.98 -7.39
CA ARG A 46 2.07 -5.83 -7.70
C ARG A 46 2.02 -6.32 -9.15
N LEU A 47 0.86 -6.78 -9.63
CA LEU A 47 0.70 -7.19 -11.03
C LEU A 47 1.15 -6.10 -12.00
N TYR A 48 0.81 -4.82 -11.72
CA TYR A 48 1.33 -3.70 -12.51
C TYR A 48 2.86 -3.55 -12.36
N VAL A 49 3.42 -3.64 -11.16
CA VAL A 49 4.86 -3.45 -10.96
C VAL A 49 5.68 -4.49 -11.73
N GLU A 50 5.17 -5.72 -11.82
CA GLU A 50 5.79 -6.83 -12.54
C GLU A 50 5.64 -6.73 -14.06
N THR A 51 4.45 -6.35 -14.54
CA THR A 51 4.14 -6.31 -15.98
C THR A 51 4.43 -4.97 -16.65
N ARG A 52 4.54 -3.90 -15.85
CA ARG A 52 4.66 -2.49 -16.26
C ARG A 52 3.63 -2.03 -17.29
N SER A 53 2.47 -2.69 -17.36
CA SER A 53 1.41 -2.39 -18.31
C SER A 53 0.04 -2.36 -17.62
N GLY A 54 -0.95 -1.76 -18.30
CA GLY A 54 -2.35 -1.81 -17.86
C GLY A 54 -2.72 -0.97 -16.63
N TYR A 55 -1.91 0.04 -16.25
CA TYR A 55 -2.25 0.88 -15.09
C TYR A 55 -3.61 1.60 -15.27
N GLU A 56 -4.03 1.84 -16.51
CA GLU A 56 -5.30 2.53 -16.80
C GLU A 56 -6.52 1.71 -16.38
N GLN A 57 -6.46 0.39 -16.61
CA GLN A 57 -7.52 -0.54 -16.21
C GLN A 57 -7.40 -0.93 -14.74
N LEU A 58 -6.19 -0.92 -14.18
CA LEU A 58 -5.90 -1.36 -12.81
C LEU A 58 -6.27 -0.31 -11.76
N ILE A 59 -5.90 0.96 -11.97
CA ILE A 59 -6.13 2.05 -10.99
C ILE A 59 -7.61 2.12 -10.52
N PRO A 60 -8.62 2.03 -11.42
CA PRO A 60 -10.03 2.03 -11.00
C PRO A 60 -10.41 0.88 -10.06
N GLN A 61 -9.72 -0.26 -10.15
CA GLN A 61 -10.02 -1.47 -9.38
C GLN A 61 -9.43 -1.46 -7.96
N ILE A 62 -8.52 -0.54 -7.64
CA ILE A 62 -7.98 -0.39 -6.29
C ILE A 62 -9.14 -0.09 -5.33
N LYS A 63 -9.32 -0.88 -4.28
CA LYS A 63 -10.43 -0.78 -3.34
C LYS A 63 -10.16 0.26 -2.25
N GLU A 64 -11.22 0.89 -1.76
CA GLU A 64 -11.20 1.88 -0.67
C GLU A 64 -12.41 1.75 0.26
N SER A 65 -13.27 0.74 0.05
CA SER A 65 -14.57 0.65 0.70
C SER A 65 -14.43 0.20 2.15
N ALA A 66 -13.56 -0.78 2.45
CA ALA A 66 -13.32 -1.25 3.80
C ALA A 66 -12.64 -0.16 4.64
N TYR A 67 -11.65 0.53 4.08
CA TYR A 67 -11.04 1.71 4.73
C TYR A 67 -12.07 2.79 5.06
N ARG A 68 -12.90 3.19 4.08
CA ARG A 68 -13.92 4.23 4.27
C ARG A 68 -14.95 3.81 5.33
N ASN A 69 -15.39 2.56 5.30
CA ASN A 69 -16.32 2.03 6.28
C ASN A 69 -15.71 1.99 7.69
N ALA A 70 -14.45 1.57 7.83
CA ALA A 70 -13.75 1.59 9.10
C ALA A 70 -13.57 3.02 9.65
N LEU A 71 -13.24 3.97 8.77
CA LEU A 71 -13.15 5.40 9.12
C LEU A 71 -14.49 5.94 9.65
N GLN A 72 -15.60 5.64 8.96
CA GLN A 72 -16.95 6.04 9.37
C GLN A 72 -17.35 5.46 10.74
N GLN A 73 -16.86 4.27 11.07
CA GLN A 73 -17.10 3.63 12.36
C GLN A 73 -16.11 4.07 13.46
N GLY A 74 -15.26 5.06 13.20
CA GLY A 74 -14.29 5.56 14.17
C GLY A 74 -13.19 4.56 14.52
N PHE A 75 -12.87 3.63 13.59
CA PHE A 75 -11.86 2.62 13.82
C PHE A 75 -10.48 3.24 14.05
N ASN A 76 -9.85 2.92 15.18
CA ASN A 76 -8.50 3.35 15.49
C ASN A 76 -7.48 2.46 14.74
N PHE A 77 -6.88 2.97 13.67
CA PHE A 77 -5.90 2.23 12.87
C PHE A 77 -4.58 1.96 13.61
N ASN A 78 -4.25 2.72 14.65
CA ASN A 78 -3.11 2.42 15.53
C ASN A 78 -3.32 1.11 16.33
N SER A 79 -4.54 0.57 16.37
CA SER A 79 -4.79 -0.77 16.92
C SER A 79 -4.16 -1.91 16.08
N LEU A 80 -3.82 -1.66 14.82
CA LEU A 80 -3.12 -2.60 13.95
C LEU A 80 -1.69 -2.83 14.45
N ASN A 81 -0.92 -1.76 14.53
CA ASN A 81 0.35 -1.72 15.22
C ASN A 81 0.47 -0.38 15.97
N ARG A 82 0.78 -0.45 17.28
CA ARG A 82 0.90 0.71 18.16
C ARG A 82 2.31 1.31 18.14
N SER A 83 3.29 0.58 17.62
CA SER A 83 4.64 1.11 17.42
C SER A 83 4.65 2.11 16.27
N LYS A 84 5.70 2.92 16.21
CA LYS A 84 5.92 3.87 15.13
C LYS A 84 6.74 3.23 14.01
N ILE A 85 6.66 3.79 12.81
CA ILE A 85 7.52 3.39 11.68
C ILE A 85 8.99 3.61 12.05
N ASP A 86 9.80 2.62 11.76
CA ASP A 86 11.22 2.56 12.10
C ASP A 86 12.07 1.97 10.95
N THR A 87 13.35 1.73 11.25
CA THR A 87 14.30 1.11 10.32
C THR A 87 13.85 -0.29 9.87
N ALA A 88 13.28 -1.10 10.78
CA ALA A 88 12.81 -2.44 10.44
C ALA A 88 11.62 -2.38 9.47
N SER A 89 10.72 -1.41 9.67
CA SER A 89 9.54 -1.16 8.82
C SER A 89 9.95 -0.75 7.40
N THR A 90 11.00 0.07 7.29
CA THR A 90 11.50 0.61 6.01
C THR A 90 12.53 -0.29 5.33
N LYS A 91 13.04 -1.33 6.01
CA LYS A 91 14.10 -2.24 5.51
C LYS A 91 15.34 -1.50 5.00
N GLY A 92 15.66 -0.34 5.58
CA GLY A 92 16.79 0.51 5.17
C GLY A 92 16.62 1.22 3.82
N ILE A 93 15.41 1.27 3.26
CA ILE A 93 15.15 2.00 2.01
C ILE A 93 15.10 3.50 2.30
N LYS A 94 16.15 4.22 1.92
CA LYS A 94 16.32 5.67 2.16
C LYS A 94 15.11 6.54 1.79
N GLN A 95 14.42 6.20 0.69
CA GLN A 95 13.24 6.96 0.25
C GLN A 95 12.05 6.87 1.25
N LEU A 96 12.00 5.80 2.04
CA LEU A 96 10.94 5.54 3.01
C LEU A 96 11.28 6.07 4.42
N GLU A 97 12.53 6.45 4.68
CA GLU A 97 12.96 6.99 5.98
C GLU A 97 12.20 8.26 6.37
N ARG A 98 11.68 9.02 5.40
CA ARG A 98 10.82 10.19 5.66
C ARG A 98 9.54 9.88 6.45
N TYR A 99 9.18 8.60 6.57
CA TYR A 99 8.03 8.14 7.34
C TYR A 99 8.42 7.65 8.75
N HIS A 100 9.71 7.66 9.12
CA HIS A 100 10.12 7.31 10.48
C HIS A 100 9.40 8.15 11.52
N GLY A 101 9.03 7.52 12.63
CA GLY A 101 8.28 8.16 13.71
C GLY A 101 6.79 8.34 13.44
N TRP A 102 6.29 8.04 12.24
CA TRP A 102 4.86 8.07 11.95
C TRP A 102 4.13 6.93 12.66
N GLU A 103 2.89 7.19 13.04
CA GLU A 103 1.97 6.18 13.53
C GLU A 103 1.34 5.40 12.37
N THR A 104 0.84 4.19 12.65
CA THR A 104 0.18 3.35 11.64
C THR A 104 -0.97 4.07 10.95
N GLN A 105 -1.78 4.82 11.71
CA GLN A 105 -2.89 5.58 11.17
C GLN A 105 -2.44 6.62 10.14
N GLN A 106 -1.39 7.40 10.44
CA GLN A 106 -0.87 8.41 9.53
C GLN A 106 -0.40 7.81 8.19
N VAL A 107 0.23 6.63 8.25
CA VAL A 107 0.67 5.91 7.04
C VAL A 107 -0.51 5.44 6.22
N ILE A 108 -1.51 4.82 6.86
CA ILE A 108 -2.72 4.33 6.19
C ILE A 108 -3.47 5.48 5.52
N GLU A 109 -3.71 6.57 6.23
CA GLU A 109 -4.36 7.77 5.69
C GLU A 109 -3.58 8.35 4.50
N SER A 110 -2.24 8.39 4.58
CA SER A 110 -1.40 8.84 3.47
C SER A 110 -1.51 7.94 2.23
N ILE A 111 -1.59 6.63 2.42
CA ILE A 111 -1.78 5.66 1.33
C ILE A 111 -3.14 5.89 0.66
N TYR A 112 -4.22 5.94 1.42
CA TYR A 112 -5.56 6.12 0.86
C TYR A 112 -5.77 7.50 0.23
N ALA A 113 -5.16 8.55 0.77
CA ALA A 113 -5.12 9.85 0.11
C ALA A 113 -4.42 9.79 -1.26
N LYS A 114 -3.31 9.05 -1.37
CA LYS A 114 -2.60 8.85 -2.66
C LYS A 114 -3.39 7.99 -3.63
N ILE A 115 -4.11 6.96 -3.15
CA ILE A 115 -5.02 6.14 -3.95
C ILE A 115 -6.15 7.00 -4.51
N SER A 116 -6.79 7.81 -3.68
CA SER A 116 -7.85 8.70 -4.13
C SER A 116 -7.33 9.70 -5.18
N ALA A 117 -6.15 10.28 -4.94
CA ALA A 117 -5.52 11.20 -5.88
C ALA A 117 -5.16 10.55 -7.22
N ILE A 118 -4.63 9.31 -7.24
CA ILE A 118 -4.28 8.65 -8.51
C ILE A 118 -5.53 8.23 -9.30
N LYS A 119 -6.61 7.83 -8.62
CA LYS A 119 -7.92 7.57 -9.23
C LYS A 119 -8.61 8.82 -9.78
N ALA A 120 -8.37 9.99 -9.20
CA ALA A 120 -8.79 11.24 -9.80
C ALA A 120 -7.92 11.57 -11.02
N ALA A 121 -6.60 11.42 -10.88
CA ALA A 121 -5.62 11.77 -11.92
C ALA A 121 -5.82 11.01 -13.24
N ILE A 122 -6.20 9.74 -13.19
CA ILE A 122 -6.49 8.95 -14.42
C ILE A 122 -7.66 9.51 -15.25
N LYS A 123 -8.57 10.28 -14.64
CA LYS A 123 -9.70 10.90 -15.34
C LYS A 123 -9.34 12.22 -16.02
N ILE A 124 -8.19 12.80 -15.69
CA ILE A 124 -7.71 14.06 -16.26
C ILE A 124 -7.08 13.77 -17.61
N LYS A 125 -7.71 14.24 -18.69
CA LYS A 125 -7.24 14.06 -20.08
C LYS A 125 -6.54 15.29 -20.65
N ASP A 126 -6.79 16.46 -20.07
CA ASP A 126 -6.22 17.73 -20.52
C ASP A 126 -5.18 18.21 -19.51
N ASN A 127 -3.92 17.89 -19.76
CA ASN A 127 -2.82 18.16 -18.86
C ASN A 127 -1.58 18.60 -19.64
N ALA A 128 -1.09 19.81 -19.34
CA ALA A 128 0.09 20.41 -19.97
C ALA A 128 1.38 19.57 -19.84
N LYS A 129 1.45 18.68 -18.84
CA LYS A 129 2.53 17.69 -18.68
C LYS A 129 1.95 16.30 -18.41
N PRO A 130 2.57 15.22 -18.93
CA PRO A 130 2.12 13.86 -18.67
C PRO A 130 2.05 13.55 -17.17
N LEU A 131 0.89 13.06 -16.72
CA LEU A 131 0.75 12.56 -15.36
C LEU A 131 1.55 11.26 -15.23
N ARG A 132 2.58 11.26 -14.38
CA ARG A 132 3.44 10.08 -14.12
C ARG A 132 2.72 9.02 -13.28
N LEU A 133 1.59 8.49 -13.78
CA LEU A 133 0.71 7.56 -13.06
C LEU A 133 1.45 6.30 -12.64
N GLY A 134 2.23 5.69 -13.54
CA GLY A 134 3.01 4.50 -13.22
C GLY A 134 4.01 4.69 -12.07
N VAL A 135 4.64 5.87 -11.98
CA VAL A 135 5.55 6.21 -10.88
C VAL A 135 4.79 6.42 -9.57
N ARG A 136 3.63 7.09 -9.64
CA ARG A 136 2.75 7.30 -8.47
C ARG A 136 2.26 5.96 -7.92
N LEU A 137 1.84 5.05 -8.80
CA LEU A 137 1.38 3.71 -8.46
C LEU A 137 2.50 2.88 -7.81
N HIS A 138 3.70 2.91 -8.39
CA HIS A 138 4.88 2.26 -7.80
C HIS A 138 5.26 2.84 -6.42
N ASN A 139 5.11 4.16 -6.22
CA ASN A 139 5.32 4.76 -4.90
C ASN A 139 4.25 4.33 -3.88
N ILE A 140 2.99 4.17 -4.29
CA ILE A 140 1.93 3.61 -3.42
C ILE A 140 2.29 2.16 -3.05
N PHE A 141 2.76 1.36 -4.00
CA PHE A 141 3.23 -0.01 -3.73
C PHE A 141 4.30 -0.04 -2.64
N LYS A 142 5.34 0.79 -2.75
CA LYS A 142 6.40 0.88 -1.73
C LYS A 142 5.84 1.20 -0.33
N LEU A 143 4.85 2.08 -0.23
CA LEU A 143 4.21 2.41 1.05
C LEU A 143 3.39 1.25 1.62
N LEU A 144 2.66 0.54 0.76
CA LEU A 144 1.91 -0.64 1.16
C LEU A 144 2.83 -1.76 1.64
N VAL A 145 3.97 -1.98 0.97
CA VAL A 145 5.00 -2.94 1.40
C VAL A 145 5.61 -2.52 2.75
N MET A 146 5.93 -1.24 2.93
CA MET A 146 6.42 -0.70 4.21
C MET A 146 5.40 -0.91 5.33
N LEU A 147 4.13 -0.63 5.07
CA LEU A 147 3.04 -0.84 6.02
C LEU A 147 2.89 -2.32 6.37
N SER A 148 2.98 -3.22 5.39
CA SER A 148 2.95 -4.66 5.62
C SER A 148 4.12 -5.12 6.49
N ASN A 149 5.34 -4.66 6.21
CA ASN A 149 6.52 -4.92 7.04
C ASN A 149 6.33 -4.41 8.47
N HIS A 150 5.77 -3.21 8.64
CA HIS A 150 5.51 -2.62 9.94
C HIS A 150 4.49 -3.43 10.75
N ILE A 151 3.36 -3.81 10.13
CA ILE A 151 2.29 -4.54 10.82
C ILE A 151 2.70 -6.00 11.09
N GLY A 152 3.44 -6.63 10.19
CA GLY A 152 3.89 -8.02 10.27
C GLY A 152 5.07 -8.27 11.21
N GLN A 153 5.66 -7.24 11.82
CA GLN A 153 6.69 -7.39 12.86
C GLN A 153 6.15 -7.85 14.22
N LYS A 154 4.83 -7.88 14.40
CA LYS A 154 4.18 -8.38 15.62
C LYS A 154 4.06 -9.88 15.67
#